data_AF-A0A2T5M793-F1
#
_entry.id   AF-A0A2T5M793-F1
#
_cell.length_a   1.000
_cell.length_b   1.000
_cell.length_c   1.000
_cell.angle_alpha   90.00
_cell.angle_beta   90.00
_cell.angle_gamma   90.00
#
_symmetry.space_group_name_H-M   'P 1'
#
loop_
_entity.id
_entity.type
_entity.pdbx_description
1 polymer ?
#
loop_
_entity_poly.entity_id
_entity_poly.type
_entity_poly.pdbx_seq_one_letter_code
_entity_poly.pdbx_strand_id
1 'polypeptide(L)'
;MGYTIHTWLVHSHHRGRWTLVGKGPLHLAQGHSHGGECLSWPFTITLPTRPDHSLALDNSGTETYLPLNTLAELPLPGTFYSFNHGWRVKSEGFVEYYLECVLSYSRGGGSQETCTATFPLLLQHPSLENPISRSSQLPQQHLFQHMVRTQRLLPGMEHAELTLKQKTQRLFQSSKVPTFGYKVQVQSPRVIQLGNPSPIPLVIKFSPDPSTTSEDIHNTVQKVQLNSVQMILKCKTVVMAPGNLVPSRTHYDDHSSTYDLGLGSIFQEFETPLVFDSSKENQESDVGEFLHLVLHPSGLQAGDRRLSTGLSICPDFVTCNIKHGHSFEWMLSFSIADETQATKLSTSVRILGPALGNPSPPEYSENHQHKP
;
A
#
# COMPACT_ATOMS: atom_id res chain seq x y z
N MET A 1 22.22 8.17 19.85
CA MET A 1 21.26 7.73 18.82
C MET A 1 19.90 7.59 19.47
N GLY A 2 18.91 8.32 18.98
CA GLY A 2 17.58 8.53 19.56
C GLY A 2 17.14 9.95 19.20
N TYR A 3 15.94 10.37 19.58
CA TYR A 3 15.22 11.52 19.02
C TYR A 3 14.76 12.61 19.98
N THR A 4 14.81 13.89 19.58
CA THR A 4 14.26 15.03 20.36
C THR A 4 13.51 16.04 19.48
N ILE A 5 12.30 16.39 19.94
CA ILE A 5 11.36 17.36 19.35
C ILE A 5 11.19 18.55 20.32
N HIS A 6 11.05 19.76 19.75
CA HIS A 6 10.65 21.00 20.41
C HIS A 6 9.17 21.38 20.10
N THR A 7 8.38 21.51 21.18
CA THR A 7 7.19 22.35 21.52
C THR A 7 5.89 22.50 20.67
N TRP A 8 4.76 22.26 21.40
CA TRP A 8 3.35 22.70 21.30
C TRP A 8 2.26 21.79 20.66
N LEU A 9 1.37 21.32 21.56
CA LEU A 9 0.01 20.75 21.42
C LEU A 9 -0.16 19.33 20.81
N VAL A 10 -0.49 18.41 21.74
CA VAL A 10 -0.90 16.99 21.60
C VAL A 10 0.16 16.08 20.96
N HIS A 11 1.21 15.76 21.73
CA HIS A 11 2.15 14.70 21.39
C HIS A 11 2.49 13.91 22.65
N SER A 12 2.26 12.61 22.63
CA SER A 12 2.94 11.69 23.52
C SER A 12 4.02 10.96 22.73
N HIS A 13 5.27 11.26 23.09
CA HIS A 13 6.45 10.67 22.48
C HIS A 13 6.80 9.38 23.22
N HIS A 14 6.83 8.24 22.52
CA HIS A 14 7.53 7.07 23.06
C HIS A 14 8.99 7.12 22.60
N ARG A 15 9.90 7.49 23.51
CA ARG A 15 11.35 7.52 23.25
C ARG A 15 11.99 6.21 23.65
N GLY A 16 12.52 5.48 22.68
CA GLY A 16 13.47 4.43 22.90
C GLY A 16 14.76 4.99 23.49
N ARG A 17 15.40 4.19 24.34
CA ARG A 17 16.62 4.55 25.03
C ARG A 17 17.79 4.63 24.05
N TRP A 18 18.74 5.49 24.39
CA TRP A 18 19.88 5.85 23.56
C TRP A 18 21.07 4.99 23.92
N THR A 19 21.74 4.42 22.93
CA THR A 19 23.06 3.81 23.13
C THR A 19 24.13 4.82 22.73
N LEU A 20 25.08 5.08 23.64
CA LEU A 20 26.30 5.81 23.33
C LEU A 20 27.23 4.89 22.54
N VAL A 21 27.49 5.22 21.27
CA VAL A 21 28.20 4.33 20.35
C VAL A 21 29.70 4.62 20.28
N GLY A 22 30.13 5.80 20.71
CA GLY A 22 31.53 6.16 20.78
C GLY A 22 31.78 7.35 21.68
N LYS A 23 32.91 7.33 22.39
CA LYS A 23 33.45 8.46 23.13
C LYS A 23 34.92 8.59 22.72
N GLY A 24 35.21 9.55 21.84
CA GLY A 24 36.59 9.82 21.39
C GLY A 24 37.41 10.58 22.44
N PRO A 25 38.74 10.55 22.36
CA PRO A 25 39.59 11.35 23.24
C PRO A 25 39.51 12.82 22.85
N LEU A 26 39.25 13.71 23.81
CA LEU A 26 39.17 15.16 23.58
C LEU A 26 40.35 15.88 24.24
N HIS A 27 41.56 15.67 23.73
CA HIS A 27 42.59 16.71 23.83
C HIS A 27 42.80 17.30 22.44
N LEU A 28 42.18 18.45 22.19
CA LEU A 28 42.57 19.32 21.08
C LEU A 28 43.89 19.98 21.50
N ALA A 29 45.03 19.54 20.99
CA ALA A 29 46.29 20.20 21.32
C ALA A 29 46.23 21.65 20.78
N GLN A 30 46.54 22.63 21.64
CA GLN A 30 46.71 24.03 21.23
C GLN A 30 47.80 24.07 20.14
N GLY A 31 47.46 24.51 18.93
CA GLY A 31 48.43 24.64 17.83
C GLY A 31 47.94 24.36 16.41
N HIS A 32 46.73 23.82 16.23
CA HIS A 32 46.21 23.50 14.88
C HIS A 32 45.68 24.73 14.11
N SER A 33 45.96 25.95 14.57
CA SER A 33 45.44 27.22 14.04
C SER A 33 46.23 27.79 12.86
N HIS A 34 47.21 27.08 12.30
CA HIS A 34 47.92 27.54 11.11
C HIS A 34 47.49 26.71 9.88
N GLY A 35 46.24 26.88 9.43
CA GLY A 35 45.84 26.27 8.16
C GLY A 35 44.35 26.30 7.79
N GLY A 36 43.43 26.58 8.73
CA GLY A 36 42.00 26.58 8.41
C GLY A 36 41.43 25.21 7.99
N GLU A 37 42.17 24.13 8.24
CA GLU A 37 41.74 22.76 7.91
C GLU A 37 40.68 22.28 8.92
N CYS A 38 39.58 21.73 8.40
CA CYS A 38 38.54 21.13 9.23
C CYS A 38 39.05 19.86 9.90
N LEU A 39 38.86 19.75 11.22
CA LEU A 39 39.12 18.51 11.95
C LEU A 39 38.04 17.48 11.58
N SER A 40 38.47 16.23 11.33
CA SER A 40 37.60 15.12 10.99
C SER A 40 37.86 13.93 11.90
N TRP A 41 36.79 13.33 12.42
CA TRP A 41 36.84 12.14 13.28
C TRP A 41 36.00 11.03 12.65
N PRO A 42 36.63 10.03 12.02
CA PRO A 42 35.91 8.89 11.49
C PRO A 42 35.34 8.06 12.64
N PHE A 43 34.12 7.59 12.46
CA PHE A 43 33.50 6.58 13.34
C PHE A 43 32.82 5.53 12.48
N THR A 44 32.56 4.37 13.07
CA THR A 44 31.77 3.31 12.46
C THR A 44 30.77 2.81 13.48
N ILE A 45 29.54 2.60 13.02
CA ILE A 45 28.44 2.12 13.84
C ILE A 45 27.78 0.95 13.12
N THR A 46 27.54 -0.12 13.88
CA THR A 46 26.66 -1.19 13.45
C THR A 46 25.25 -0.85 13.91
N LEU A 47 24.31 -0.70 12.98
CA LEU A 47 22.91 -0.47 13.33
C LEU A 47 22.34 -1.72 14.01
N PRO A 48 21.61 -1.57 15.13
CA PRO A 48 20.92 -2.70 15.75
C PRO A 48 19.87 -3.24 14.78
N THR A 49 19.64 -4.55 14.78
CA THR A 49 18.61 -5.18 13.94
C THR A 49 17.28 -5.36 14.67
N ARG A 50 17.27 -5.18 16.00
CA ARG A 50 16.12 -5.36 16.87
C ARG A 50 16.02 -4.25 17.94
N PRO A 51 14.82 -3.99 18.46
CA PRO A 51 14.62 -3.08 19.60
C PRO A 51 15.35 -3.56 20.86
N ASP A 52 15.75 -2.62 21.71
CA ASP A 52 16.32 -2.91 23.03
C ASP A 52 15.27 -3.58 23.94
N HIS A 53 15.65 -4.63 24.68
CA HIS A 53 14.78 -5.32 25.64
C HIS A 53 14.18 -4.38 26.70
N SER A 54 14.84 -3.29 27.04
CA SER A 54 14.34 -2.28 28.00
C SER A 54 13.10 -1.53 27.52
N LEU A 55 12.79 -1.52 26.21
CA LEU A 55 11.56 -0.95 25.66
C LEU A 55 10.29 -1.69 26.09
N ALA A 56 10.40 -2.98 26.43
CA ALA A 56 9.28 -3.78 26.94
C ALA A 56 8.94 -3.44 28.40
N LEU A 57 9.89 -2.84 29.15
CA LEU A 57 9.74 -2.53 30.58
C LEU A 57 9.09 -1.17 30.84
N ASP A 58 9.25 -0.20 29.93
CA ASP A 58 8.72 1.17 30.07
C ASP A 58 7.28 1.32 29.52
N ASN A 59 6.67 0.26 28.99
CA ASN A 59 5.30 0.29 28.46
C ASN A 59 4.28 -0.27 29.48
N SER A 60 3.26 0.50 29.83
CA SER A 60 2.15 0.08 30.73
C SER A 60 1.20 -0.95 30.11
N GLY A 61 1.43 -1.38 28.87
CA GLY A 61 0.62 -2.36 28.14
C GLY A 61 -0.72 -1.83 27.61
N THR A 62 -1.08 -0.58 27.92
CA THR A 62 -2.36 0.04 27.55
C THR A 62 -2.37 0.68 26.16
N GLU A 63 -1.19 0.93 25.57
CA GLU A 63 -1.02 1.58 24.26
C GLU A 63 -0.18 0.72 23.30
N THR A 64 -0.41 -0.60 23.26
CA THR A 64 0.35 -1.52 22.39
C THR A 64 -0.52 -2.41 21.49
N TYR A 65 -0.18 -2.47 20.20
CA TYR A 65 -0.71 -3.47 19.25
C TYR A 65 -0.03 -4.83 19.39
N LEU A 66 1.13 -4.87 20.07
CA LEU A 66 2.00 -6.02 20.15
C LEU A 66 2.15 -6.47 21.61
N PRO A 67 2.16 -7.78 21.89
CA PRO A 67 2.52 -8.29 23.20
C PRO A 67 3.92 -7.81 23.60
N LEU A 68 4.07 -7.18 24.78
CA LEU A 68 5.33 -6.56 25.22
C LEU A 68 6.51 -7.54 25.27
N ASN A 69 6.23 -8.82 25.58
CA ASN A 69 7.22 -9.90 25.61
C ASN A 69 7.79 -10.25 24.22
N THR A 70 7.14 -9.83 23.12
CA THR A 70 7.60 -10.11 21.74
C THR A 70 8.35 -8.94 21.11
N LEU A 71 8.33 -7.75 21.71
CA LEU A 71 8.89 -6.53 21.11
C LEU A 71 10.38 -6.64 20.78
N ALA A 72 11.16 -7.26 21.67
CA ALA A 72 12.61 -7.39 21.49
C ALA A 72 13.01 -8.41 20.41
N GLU A 73 12.07 -9.25 19.96
CA GLU A 73 12.32 -10.25 18.91
C GLU A 73 12.02 -9.73 17.51
N LEU A 74 11.22 -8.66 17.43
CA LEU A 74 10.80 -8.07 16.17
C LEU A 74 11.95 -7.33 15.49
N PRO A 75 12.01 -7.34 14.15
CA PRO A 75 12.96 -6.50 13.43
C PRO A 75 12.60 -5.02 13.62
N LEU A 76 13.59 -4.14 13.45
CA LEU A 76 13.32 -2.70 13.39
C LEU A 76 12.40 -2.38 12.21
N PRO A 77 11.36 -1.54 12.43
CA PRO A 77 10.57 -1.00 11.32
C PRO A 77 11.44 -0.10 10.43
N GLY A 78 11.05 0.05 9.16
CA GLY A 78 11.65 1.05 8.30
C GLY A 78 11.23 2.47 8.70
N THR A 79 11.94 3.46 8.19
CA THR A 79 11.57 4.88 8.33
C THR A 79 10.19 5.10 7.74
N PHE A 80 9.32 5.77 8.49
CA PHE A 80 7.91 5.97 8.11
C PHE A 80 7.42 7.33 8.58
N TYR A 81 6.49 7.92 7.83
CA TYR A 81 5.76 9.12 8.22
C TYR A 81 4.33 9.06 7.71
N SER A 82 3.37 9.38 8.56
CA SER A 82 1.99 9.66 8.19
C SER A 82 1.41 10.76 9.07
N PHE A 83 0.47 11.49 8.51
CA PHE A 83 -0.13 12.65 9.13
C PHE A 83 -1.62 12.73 8.80
N ASN A 84 -2.41 13.12 9.78
CA ASN A 84 -3.83 13.43 9.60
C ASN A 84 -4.17 14.77 10.27
N HIS A 85 -4.88 15.62 9.53
CA HIS A 85 -5.41 16.88 10.03
C HIS A 85 -6.94 16.88 9.91
N GLY A 86 -7.58 16.11 10.79
CA GLY A 86 -9.03 16.12 10.92
C GLY A 86 -9.53 17.37 11.62
N TRP A 87 -10.83 17.66 11.49
CA TRP A 87 -11.47 18.81 12.15
C TRP A 87 -11.42 18.76 13.69
N ARG A 88 -11.24 17.57 14.28
CA ARG A 88 -11.21 17.37 15.74
C ARG A 88 -9.92 16.72 16.26
N VAL A 89 -9.20 16.03 15.38
CA VAL A 89 -8.02 15.24 15.73
C VAL A 89 -6.92 15.58 14.75
N LYS A 90 -5.76 15.92 15.29
CA LYS A 90 -4.50 15.94 14.55
C LYS A 90 -3.68 14.78 15.07
N SER A 91 -3.14 13.98 14.17
CA SER A 91 -2.31 12.85 14.52
C SER A 91 -1.13 12.77 13.57
N GLU A 92 0.01 12.35 14.11
CA GLU A 92 1.19 12.04 13.35
C GLU A 92 1.69 10.67 13.80
N GLY A 93 2.10 9.83 12.86
CA GLY A 93 2.74 8.55 13.13
C GLY A 93 4.05 8.50 12.36
N PHE A 94 5.16 8.36 13.07
CA PHE A 94 6.47 8.30 12.42
C PHE A 94 7.41 7.30 13.09
N VAL A 95 8.32 6.78 12.27
CA VAL A 95 9.47 5.99 12.68
C VAL A 95 10.68 6.70 12.11
N GLU A 96 11.57 7.16 12.98
CA GLU A 96 12.76 7.91 12.59
C GLU A 96 14.02 7.32 13.22
N TYR A 97 15.12 7.43 12.48
CA TYR A 97 16.44 7.02 12.91
C TYR A 97 17.38 8.17 12.62
N TYR A 98 18.26 8.51 13.55
CA TYR A 98 19.27 9.52 13.30
C TYR A 98 20.50 9.35 14.18
N LEU A 99 21.64 9.84 13.70
CA LEU A 99 22.88 9.96 14.45
C LEU A 99 22.91 11.31 15.15
N GLU A 100 23.33 11.33 16.40
CA GLU A 100 23.53 12.55 17.18
C GLU A 100 24.99 12.65 17.57
N CYS A 101 25.60 13.79 17.29
CA CYS A 101 26.95 14.12 17.71
C CYS A 101 26.89 15.29 18.68
N VAL A 102 27.46 15.11 19.88
CA VAL A 102 27.53 16.14 20.92
C VAL A 102 28.99 16.51 21.14
N LEU A 103 29.35 17.76 20.84
CA LEU A 103 30.65 18.34 21.16
C LEU A 103 30.55 19.11 22.48
N SER A 104 31.29 18.68 23.50
CA SER A 104 31.43 19.41 24.75
C SER A 104 32.75 20.17 24.78
N TYR A 105 32.73 21.47 25.08
CA TYR A 105 33.92 22.30 25.16
C TYR A 105 33.83 23.30 26.32
N SER A 106 34.97 23.88 26.72
CA SER A 106 35.01 24.93 27.74
C SER A 106 35.34 26.27 27.10
N ARG A 107 34.58 27.31 27.47
CA ARG A 107 34.89 28.69 27.11
C ARG A 107 35.67 29.34 28.26
N GLY A 108 36.56 30.28 27.95
CA GLY A 108 37.31 31.02 28.97
C GLY A 108 36.37 31.56 30.05
N GLY A 109 36.65 31.24 31.32
CA GLY A 109 35.76 31.52 32.46
C GLY A 109 35.18 30.28 33.15
N GLY A 110 35.45 29.07 32.65
CA GLY A 110 35.10 27.81 33.32
C GLY A 110 33.69 27.30 33.02
N SER A 111 32.93 27.96 32.13
CA SER A 111 31.64 27.45 31.66
C SER A 111 31.85 26.31 30.67
N GLN A 112 31.17 25.19 30.89
CA GLN A 112 31.04 24.13 29.90
C GLN A 112 29.90 24.47 28.94
N GLU A 113 30.17 24.33 27.65
CA GLU A 113 29.20 24.49 26.58
C GLU A 113 29.11 23.18 25.78
N THR A 114 27.97 22.98 25.12
CA THR A 114 27.73 21.83 24.26
C THR A 114 27.13 22.26 22.93
N CYS A 115 27.60 21.68 21.83
CA CYS A 115 27.00 21.80 20.51
C CYS A 115 26.51 20.43 20.05
N THR A 116 25.29 20.36 19.51
CA THR A 116 24.68 19.13 19.02
C THR A 116 24.42 19.23 17.53
N ALA A 117 24.76 18.17 16.79
CA ALA A 117 24.41 18.00 15.39
C ALA A 117 23.70 16.65 15.21
N THR A 118 22.68 16.62 14.34
CA THR A 118 21.93 15.40 14.01
C THR A 118 22.03 15.06 12.53
N PHE A 119 21.98 13.77 12.20
CA PHE A 119 22.00 13.28 10.82
C PHE A 119 20.94 12.17 10.64
N PRO A 120 19.89 12.38 9.83
CA PRO A 120 18.82 11.41 9.66
C PRO A 120 19.30 10.18 8.88
N LEU A 121 18.74 9.03 9.22
CA LEU A 121 18.96 7.74 8.56
C LEU A 121 17.64 7.21 8.01
N LEU A 122 17.70 6.76 6.76
CA LEU A 122 16.60 6.07 6.11
C LEU A 122 16.81 4.57 6.25
N LEU A 123 15.99 3.92 7.06
CA LEU A 123 15.98 2.47 7.17
C LEU A 123 14.87 1.90 6.29
N GLN A 124 15.20 0.85 5.55
CA GLN A 124 14.21 0.10 4.80
C GLN A 124 13.45 -0.85 5.73
N HIS A 125 12.21 -1.13 5.38
CA HIS A 125 11.45 -2.17 6.05
C HIS A 125 12.11 -3.54 5.84
N PRO A 126 11.92 -4.48 6.80
CA PRO A 126 12.44 -5.83 6.69
C PRO A 126 12.08 -6.47 5.36
N SER A 127 13.12 -6.93 4.67
CA SER A 127 13.06 -7.48 3.32
C SER A 127 13.34 -8.98 3.36
N LEU A 128 12.75 -9.73 2.43
CA LEU A 128 13.01 -11.16 2.29
C LEU A 128 14.30 -11.37 1.49
N GLU A 129 15.06 -12.42 1.79
CA GLU A 129 16.25 -12.75 1.01
C GLU A 129 15.92 -13.02 -0.46
N ASN A 130 14.83 -13.74 -0.71
CA ASN A 130 14.41 -14.13 -2.04
C ASN A 130 13.00 -13.61 -2.34
N PRO A 131 12.67 -13.32 -3.61
CA PRO A 131 11.30 -13.01 -3.99
C PRO A 131 10.33 -14.14 -3.63
N ILE A 132 9.14 -13.78 -3.14
CA ILE A 132 8.08 -14.75 -2.92
C ILE A 132 7.67 -15.39 -4.25
N SER A 133 7.37 -16.68 -4.21
CA SER A 133 6.84 -17.37 -5.38
C SER A 133 5.40 -16.95 -5.67
N ARG A 134 4.98 -17.07 -6.92
CA ARG A 134 3.62 -16.75 -7.36
C ARG A 134 2.53 -17.49 -6.57
N SER A 135 2.77 -18.76 -6.23
CA SER A 135 1.87 -19.57 -5.41
C SER A 135 1.69 -19.04 -3.97
N SER A 136 2.69 -18.31 -3.45
CA SER A 136 2.65 -17.68 -2.12
C SER A 136 1.85 -16.37 -2.10
N GLN A 137 1.40 -15.86 -3.25
CA GLN A 137 0.54 -14.67 -3.33
C GLN A 137 -0.93 -14.97 -2.93
N LEU A 138 -1.26 -16.25 -2.66
CA LEU A 138 -2.50 -16.78 -2.06
C LEU A 138 -3.79 -16.09 -2.53
N PRO A 139 -4.54 -16.65 -3.49
CA PRO A 139 -5.72 -15.97 -4.03
C PRO A 139 -6.87 -15.82 -3.02
N GLN A 140 -7.52 -14.66 -3.04
CA GLN A 140 -8.87 -14.40 -2.53
C GLN A 140 -9.85 -14.52 -3.67
N GLN A 141 -10.93 -15.26 -3.48
CA GLN A 141 -11.95 -15.47 -4.49
C GLN A 141 -13.26 -14.76 -4.13
N HIS A 142 -13.82 -14.04 -5.10
CA HIS A 142 -15.11 -13.38 -4.99
C HIS A 142 -16.00 -13.82 -6.14
N LEU A 143 -17.25 -14.19 -5.86
CA LEU A 143 -18.23 -14.62 -6.84
C LEU A 143 -19.34 -13.60 -6.93
N PHE A 144 -19.62 -13.12 -8.14
CA PHE A 144 -20.70 -12.20 -8.44
C PHE A 144 -21.70 -12.87 -9.37
N GLN A 145 -22.98 -12.71 -9.07
CA GLN A 145 -24.07 -13.16 -9.92
C GLN A 145 -24.69 -11.93 -10.60
N HIS A 146 -24.80 -12.00 -11.91
CA HIS A 146 -25.27 -10.90 -12.74
C HIS A 146 -26.31 -11.40 -13.74
N MET A 147 -27.09 -10.46 -14.24
CA MET A 147 -28.05 -10.70 -15.32
C MET A 147 -28.17 -9.49 -16.23
N VAL A 148 -28.19 -9.70 -17.54
CA VAL A 148 -28.50 -8.68 -18.54
C VAL A 148 -29.89 -8.95 -19.11
N ARG A 149 -30.70 -7.89 -19.26
CA ARG A 149 -32.03 -7.95 -19.88
C ARG A 149 -32.11 -6.98 -21.06
N THR A 150 -32.08 -7.51 -22.27
CA THR A 150 -32.17 -6.71 -23.50
C THR A 150 -32.59 -7.57 -24.68
N GLN A 151 -33.30 -6.97 -25.65
CA GLN A 151 -33.66 -7.66 -26.89
C GLN A 151 -32.43 -7.94 -27.77
N ARG A 152 -31.30 -7.27 -27.51
CA ARG A 152 -30.02 -7.50 -28.21
C ARG A 152 -29.39 -8.85 -27.92
N LEU A 153 -29.93 -9.61 -26.96
CA LEU A 153 -29.50 -10.98 -26.69
C LEU A 153 -30.02 -11.98 -27.72
N LEU A 154 -31.04 -11.60 -28.49
CA LEU A 154 -31.62 -12.45 -29.53
C LEU A 154 -30.72 -12.49 -30.77
N PRO A 155 -30.62 -13.65 -31.46
CA PRO A 155 -29.87 -13.77 -32.71
C PRO A 155 -30.32 -12.74 -33.75
N GLY A 156 -29.37 -12.03 -34.35
CA GLY A 156 -29.60 -11.00 -35.38
C GLY A 156 -30.04 -9.63 -34.83
N MET A 157 -30.07 -9.46 -33.50
CA MET A 157 -30.39 -8.20 -32.84
C MET A 157 -29.20 -7.58 -32.09
N GLU A 158 -28.00 -8.14 -32.22
CA GLU A 158 -26.83 -7.83 -31.39
C GLU A 158 -26.44 -6.35 -31.44
N HIS A 159 -26.61 -5.72 -32.61
CA HIS A 159 -26.31 -4.30 -32.86
C HIS A 159 -27.56 -3.48 -33.20
N ALA A 160 -28.76 -4.04 -33.01
CA ALA A 160 -29.99 -3.34 -33.37
C ALA A 160 -30.23 -2.12 -32.46
N GLU A 161 -30.63 -1.01 -33.05
CA GLU A 161 -31.23 0.09 -32.30
C GLU A 161 -32.58 -0.35 -31.74
N LEU A 162 -32.71 -0.33 -30.41
CA LEU A 162 -33.96 -0.72 -29.77
C LEU A 162 -35.05 0.29 -30.10
N THR A 163 -36.18 -0.22 -30.60
CA THR A 163 -37.38 0.60 -30.84
C THR A 163 -37.90 1.20 -29.52
N LEU A 164 -38.65 2.30 -29.60
CA LEU A 164 -39.26 2.92 -28.41
C LEU A 164 -40.08 1.91 -27.60
N LYS A 165 -40.85 1.02 -28.28
CA LYS A 165 -41.62 -0.05 -27.64
C LYS A 165 -40.72 -1.02 -26.85
N GLN A 166 -39.57 -1.41 -27.39
CA GLN A 166 -38.61 -2.30 -26.73
C GLN A 166 -37.91 -1.62 -25.55
N LYS A 167 -37.55 -0.33 -25.70
CA LYS A 167 -37.01 0.50 -24.59
C LYS A 167 -38.02 0.59 -23.44
N THR A 168 -39.31 0.81 -23.75
CA THR A 168 -40.39 0.83 -22.76
C THR A 168 -40.59 -0.54 -22.10
N GLN A 169 -40.62 -1.64 -22.87
CA GLN A 169 -40.73 -3.00 -22.33
C GLN A 169 -39.59 -3.38 -21.37
N ARG A 170 -38.37 -2.91 -21.69
CA ARG A 170 -37.20 -3.06 -20.82
C ARG A 170 -37.34 -2.29 -19.51
N LEU A 171 -37.80 -1.04 -19.57
CA LEU A 171 -38.02 -0.19 -18.39
C LEU A 171 -39.05 -0.80 -17.43
N PHE A 172 -40.10 -1.43 -17.95
CA PHE A 172 -41.14 -2.08 -17.16
C PHE A 172 -40.86 -3.56 -16.82
N GLN A 173 -39.62 -4.03 -17.01
CA GLN A 173 -39.19 -5.40 -16.69
C GLN A 173 -40.10 -6.49 -17.29
N SER A 174 -40.59 -6.28 -18.51
CA SER A 174 -41.49 -7.23 -19.17
C SER A 174 -40.86 -8.62 -19.25
N SER A 175 -41.66 -9.67 -19.02
CA SER A 175 -41.27 -11.07 -19.23
C SER A 175 -40.96 -11.40 -20.69
N LYS A 176 -41.29 -10.50 -21.63
CA LYS A 176 -40.99 -10.62 -23.07
C LYS A 176 -39.59 -10.12 -23.44
N VAL A 177 -38.80 -9.66 -22.47
CA VAL A 177 -37.41 -9.23 -22.68
C VAL A 177 -36.50 -10.38 -22.28
N PRO A 178 -35.68 -10.92 -23.21
CA PRO A 178 -34.78 -12.02 -22.90
C PRO A 178 -33.78 -11.61 -21.83
N THR A 179 -33.43 -12.58 -21.00
CA THR A 179 -32.53 -12.43 -19.87
C THR A 179 -31.37 -13.40 -20.01
N PHE A 180 -30.15 -12.90 -19.91
CA PHE A 180 -28.95 -13.72 -19.85
C PHE A 180 -28.34 -13.63 -18.45
N GLY A 181 -28.34 -14.75 -17.73
CA GLY A 181 -27.75 -14.87 -16.40
C GLY A 181 -26.33 -15.42 -16.46
N TYR A 182 -25.44 -14.90 -15.61
CA TYR A 182 -24.04 -15.32 -15.58
C TYR A 182 -23.39 -15.05 -14.23
N LYS A 183 -22.22 -15.68 -14.04
CA LYS A 183 -21.38 -15.50 -12.85
C LYS A 183 -20.00 -15.03 -13.28
N VAL A 184 -19.47 -14.07 -12.52
CA VAL A 184 -18.10 -13.61 -12.63
C VAL A 184 -17.40 -13.94 -11.33
N GLN A 185 -16.36 -14.74 -11.42
CA GLN A 185 -15.48 -15.05 -10.32
C GLN A 185 -14.19 -14.26 -10.48
N VAL A 186 -13.81 -13.46 -9.49
CA VAL A 186 -12.57 -12.70 -9.47
C VAL A 186 -11.65 -13.26 -8.40
N GLN A 187 -10.42 -13.61 -8.79
CA GLN A 187 -9.35 -13.98 -7.89
C GLN A 187 -8.30 -12.87 -7.84
N SER A 188 -7.99 -12.39 -6.64
CA SER A 188 -7.00 -11.32 -6.39
C SER A 188 -6.00 -11.76 -5.30
N PRO A 189 -4.79 -11.19 -5.21
CA PRO A 189 -3.78 -11.66 -4.27
C PRO A 189 -4.13 -11.29 -2.81
N ARG A 190 -3.72 -12.12 -1.85
CA ARG A 190 -3.65 -11.75 -0.42
C ARG A 190 -2.32 -11.12 -0.05
N VAL A 191 -1.27 -11.46 -0.79
CA VAL A 191 0.09 -11.01 -0.51
C VAL A 191 0.72 -10.52 -1.80
N ILE A 192 1.30 -9.32 -1.76
CA ILE A 192 2.13 -8.76 -2.84
C ILE A 192 3.47 -8.41 -2.23
N GLN A 193 4.54 -8.70 -2.95
CA GLN A 193 5.86 -8.20 -2.62
C GLN A 193 6.24 -7.10 -3.61
N LEU A 194 6.72 -5.97 -3.11
CA LEU A 194 7.12 -4.85 -3.94
C LEU A 194 8.28 -5.26 -4.86
N GLY A 195 8.18 -4.95 -6.15
CA GLY A 195 9.18 -5.30 -7.16
C GLY A 195 9.39 -6.80 -7.36
N ASN A 196 8.38 -7.63 -7.06
CA ASN A 196 8.47 -9.06 -7.35
C ASN A 196 8.50 -9.31 -8.87
N PRO A 197 9.40 -10.17 -9.38
CA PRO A 197 9.46 -10.49 -10.80
C PRO A 197 8.26 -11.30 -11.31
N SER A 198 7.54 -12.00 -10.43
CA SER A 198 6.30 -12.68 -10.78
C SER A 198 5.14 -11.69 -10.81
N PRO A 199 4.37 -11.60 -11.92
CA PRO A 199 3.25 -10.69 -12.01
C PRO A 199 2.18 -10.94 -10.94
N ILE A 200 1.55 -9.84 -10.50
CA ILE A 200 0.43 -9.87 -9.57
C ILE A 200 -0.71 -10.67 -10.20
N PRO A 201 -1.20 -11.77 -9.60
CA PRO A 201 -2.28 -12.55 -10.19
C PRO A 201 -3.62 -11.82 -10.06
N LEU A 202 -4.31 -11.62 -11.19
CA LEU A 202 -5.69 -11.12 -11.21
C LEU A 202 -6.49 -11.97 -12.21
N VAL A 203 -7.07 -13.06 -11.72
CA VAL A 203 -7.77 -14.03 -12.56
C VAL A 203 -9.26 -13.72 -12.57
N ILE A 204 -9.81 -13.52 -13.76
CA ILE A 204 -11.24 -13.36 -13.99
C ILE A 204 -11.74 -14.62 -14.67
N LYS A 205 -12.72 -15.26 -14.05
CA LYS A 205 -13.39 -16.44 -14.58
C LYS A 205 -14.85 -16.12 -14.84
N PHE A 206 -15.30 -16.47 -16.03
CA PHE A 206 -16.68 -16.28 -16.48
C PHE A 206 -17.39 -17.63 -16.60
N SER A 207 -18.66 -17.66 -16.21
CA SER A 207 -19.53 -18.83 -16.45
C SER A 207 -20.98 -18.39 -16.68
N PRO A 208 -21.65 -18.87 -17.75
CA PRO A 208 -23.08 -18.65 -17.92
C PRO A 208 -23.88 -19.32 -16.79
N ASP A 209 -25.08 -18.82 -16.52
CA ASP A 209 -26.02 -19.42 -15.58
C ASP A 209 -27.33 -19.79 -16.30
N PRO A 210 -27.48 -21.06 -16.73
CA PRO A 210 -28.67 -21.52 -17.44
C PRO A 210 -29.96 -21.38 -16.62
N SER A 211 -29.87 -21.42 -15.28
CA SER A 211 -31.04 -21.37 -14.40
C SER A 211 -31.74 -20.01 -14.39
N THR A 212 -31.01 -18.95 -14.75
CA THR A 212 -31.50 -17.57 -14.80
C THR A 212 -31.50 -16.99 -16.22
N THR A 213 -31.16 -17.82 -17.21
CA THR A 213 -31.17 -17.46 -18.63
C THR A 213 -32.50 -17.86 -19.27
N SER A 214 -33.07 -16.98 -20.09
CA SER A 214 -34.31 -17.24 -20.84
C SER A 214 -34.13 -18.34 -21.88
N GLU A 215 -35.14 -19.20 -22.03
CA GLU A 215 -35.09 -20.40 -22.90
C GLU A 215 -34.81 -20.08 -24.37
N ASP A 216 -35.28 -18.93 -24.85
CA ASP A 216 -35.13 -18.44 -26.22
C ASP A 216 -33.68 -18.11 -26.61
N ILE A 217 -32.77 -18.00 -25.64
CA ILE A 217 -31.35 -17.72 -25.87
C ILE A 217 -30.41 -18.80 -25.31
N HIS A 218 -30.92 -19.96 -24.86
CA HIS A 218 -30.09 -21.06 -24.32
C HIS A 218 -29.04 -21.57 -25.32
N ASN A 219 -29.37 -21.58 -26.61
CA ASN A 219 -28.47 -22.03 -27.68
C ASN A 219 -27.70 -20.87 -28.35
N THR A 220 -27.85 -19.65 -27.86
CA THR A 220 -27.21 -18.46 -28.43
C THR A 220 -25.91 -18.19 -27.70
N VAL A 221 -24.81 -18.14 -28.46
CA VAL A 221 -23.49 -17.79 -27.92
C VAL A 221 -23.43 -16.30 -27.64
N GLN A 222 -23.24 -15.93 -26.37
CA GLN A 222 -23.05 -14.57 -25.91
C GLN A 222 -21.56 -14.28 -25.74
N LYS A 223 -21.11 -13.16 -26.30
CA LYS A 223 -19.76 -12.64 -26.10
C LYS A 223 -19.77 -11.66 -24.93
N VAL A 224 -18.86 -11.87 -23.99
CA VAL A 224 -18.68 -11.01 -22.82
C VAL A 224 -17.33 -10.34 -22.89
N GLN A 225 -17.33 -9.03 -23.10
CA GLN A 225 -16.11 -8.25 -23.21
C GLN A 225 -15.76 -7.65 -21.85
N LEU A 226 -14.51 -7.79 -21.41
CA LEU A 226 -13.96 -7.00 -20.31
C LEU A 226 -13.52 -5.64 -20.87
N ASN A 227 -14.23 -4.58 -20.47
CA ASN A 227 -14.00 -3.22 -20.96
C ASN A 227 -12.89 -2.51 -20.20
N SER A 228 -12.82 -2.69 -18.89
CA SER A 228 -11.79 -2.06 -18.05
C SER A 228 -11.62 -2.75 -16.71
N VAL A 229 -10.42 -2.61 -16.15
CA VAL A 229 -10.11 -2.91 -14.76
C VAL A 229 -9.46 -1.67 -14.14
N GLN A 230 -10.06 -1.14 -13.07
CA GLN A 230 -9.44 -0.12 -12.23
C GLN A 230 -8.93 -0.76 -10.95
N MET A 231 -7.78 -0.26 -10.47
CA MET A 231 -7.10 -0.75 -9.28
C MET A 231 -6.74 0.44 -8.40
N ILE A 232 -7.39 0.52 -7.24
CA ILE A 232 -7.20 1.60 -6.28
C ILE A 232 -6.54 1.00 -5.03
N LEU A 233 -5.37 1.53 -4.66
CA LEU A 233 -4.68 1.18 -3.42
C LEU A 233 -5.20 2.07 -2.28
N LYS A 234 -5.64 1.44 -1.19
CA LYS A 234 -6.01 2.12 0.06
C LYS A 234 -4.97 1.78 1.12
N CYS A 235 -4.25 2.79 1.58
CA CYS A 235 -3.29 2.68 2.68
C CYS A 235 -3.98 3.16 3.96
N LYS A 236 -3.95 2.34 5.01
CA LYS A 236 -4.58 2.64 6.29
C LYS A 236 -3.51 2.69 7.37
N THR A 237 -3.43 3.81 8.08
CA THR A 237 -2.57 3.96 9.24
C THR A 237 -3.43 4.18 10.47
N VAL A 238 -3.05 3.46 11.52
CA VAL A 238 -3.67 3.58 12.82
C VAL A 238 -2.59 3.89 13.84
N VAL A 239 -2.81 4.91 14.65
CA VAL A 239 -1.85 5.41 15.63
C VAL A 239 -2.50 5.43 17.02
N MET A 240 -1.77 4.94 18.02
CA MET A 240 -2.13 5.03 19.43
C MET A 240 -1.18 5.96 20.18
N ALA A 241 -1.74 6.75 21.08
CA ALA A 241 -1.01 7.74 21.86
C ALA A 241 -1.65 7.86 23.25
N PRO A 242 -0.92 7.94 24.37
CA PRO A 242 -1.54 8.18 25.66
C PRO A 242 -2.23 9.55 25.73
N GLY A 243 -3.20 9.65 26.64
CA GLY A 243 -4.09 10.79 26.79
C GLY A 243 -3.41 12.04 27.33
N ASN A 244 -3.63 13.20 26.68
CA ASN A 244 -3.05 14.49 27.10
C ASN A 244 -3.38 14.91 28.54
N LEU A 245 -4.61 14.64 29.00
CA LEU A 245 -5.10 15.08 30.32
C LEU A 245 -5.21 13.92 31.32
N VAL A 246 -5.33 12.70 30.81
CA VAL A 246 -5.51 11.48 31.61
C VAL A 246 -4.65 10.41 30.94
N PRO A 247 -3.46 10.10 31.47
CA PRO A 247 -2.53 9.13 30.87
C PRO A 247 -3.16 7.74 30.67
N SER A 248 -4.13 7.36 31.52
CA SER A 248 -4.87 6.10 31.40
C SER A 248 -5.93 6.06 30.29
N ARG A 249 -6.10 7.15 29.52
CA ARG A 249 -7.01 7.20 28.37
C ARG A 249 -6.22 7.28 27.07
N THR A 250 -6.03 6.14 26.42
CA THR A 250 -5.42 6.04 25.10
C THR A 250 -6.23 6.81 24.06
N HIS A 251 -5.60 7.73 23.36
CA HIS A 251 -6.08 8.30 22.11
C HIS A 251 -5.78 7.35 20.95
N TYR A 252 -6.73 7.29 20.04
CA TYR A 252 -6.66 6.47 18.84
C TYR A 252 -7.03 7.35 17.65
N ASP A 253 -6.20 7.33 16.62
CA ASP A 253 -6.51 7.91 15.33
C ASP A 253 -6.34 6.86 14.23
N ASP A 254 -7.24 6.91 13.26
CA ASP A 254 -7.26 6.07 12.08
C ASP A 254 -7.47 6.98 10.88
N HIS A 255 -6.51 6.96 9.96
CA HIS A 255 -6.59 7.70 8.72
C HIS A 255 -6.16 6.82 7.55
N SER A 256 -6.71 7.15 6.38
CA SER A 256 -6.43 6.41 5.16
C SER A 256 -6.09 7.37 4.03
N SER A 257 -5.14 6.96 3.20
CA SER A 257 -4.87 7.56 1.89
C SER A 257 -5.30 6.60 0.80
N THR A 258 -5.66 7.14 -0.36
CA THR A 258 -6.18 6.37 -1.49
C THR A 258 -5.49 6.82 -2.77
N TYR A 259 -5.02 5.86 -3.54
CA TYR A 259 -4.25 6.10 -4.76
C TYR A 259 -4.83 5.27 -5.91
N ASP A 260 -5.19 5.93 -7.01
CA ASP A 260 -5.47 5.24 -8.26
C ASP A 260 -4.13 4.78 -8.87
N LEU A 261 -4.01 3.49 -9.16
CA LEU A 261 -2.79 2.91 -9.74
C LEU A 261 -2.75 2.99 -11.27
N GLY A 262 -3.73 3.63 -11.91
CA GLY A 262 -3.72 3.97 -13.33
C GLY A 262 -4.03 2.80 -14.26
N LEU A 263 -4.36 1.61 -13.72
CA LEU A 263 -4.62 0.40 -14.50
C LEU A 263 -5.72 0.58 -15.56
N GLY A 264 -6.73 1.41 -15.27
CA GLY A 264 -7.84 1.67 -16.19
C GLY A 264 -7.41 2.32 -17.51
N SER A 265 -6.29 3.05 -17.53
CA SER A 265 -5.79 3.72 -18.75
C SER A 265 -5.33 2.73 -19.81
N ILE A 266 -4.75 1.58 -19.42
CA ILE A 266 -4.30 0.54 -20.36
C ILE A 266 -5.47 0.00 -21.19
N PHE A 267 -6.62 -0.19 -20.55
CA PHE A 267 -7.78 -0.77 -21.20
C PHE A 267 -8.41 0.16 -22.26
N GLN A 268 -8.14 1.47 -22.22
CA GLN A 268 -8.59 2.41 -23.24
C GLN A 268 -7.75 2.33 -24.52
N GLU A 269 -6.49 1.93 -24.39
CA GLU A 269 -5.52 1.83 -25.49
C GLU A 269 -5.44 0.41 -26.07
N PHE A 270 -6.23 -0.52 -25.52
CA PHE A 270 -6.13 -1.94 -25.81
C PHE A 270 -6.73 -2.28 -27.18
N GLU A 271 -5.88 -2.63 -28.15
CA GLU A 271 -6.32 -2.94 -29.53
C GLU A 271 -7.18 -4.20 -29.60
N THR A 272 -6.87 -5.21 -28.78
CA THR A 272 -7.59 -6.49 -28.76
C THR A 272 -8.35 -6.66 -27.45
N PRO A 273 -9.69 -6.49 -27.43
CA PRO A 273 -10.46 -6.64 -26.20
C PRO A 273 -10.38 -8.06 -25.66
N LEU A 274 -10.35 -8.20 -24.34
CA LEU A 274 -10.41 -9.49 -23.67
C LEU A 274 -11.87 -9.98 -23.67
N VAL A 275 -12.15 -11.06 -24.41
CA VAL A 275 -13.51 -11.57 -24.63
C VAL A 275 -13.66 -13.00 -24.12
N PHE A 276 -14.72 -13.21 -23.32
CA PHE A 276 -15.20 -14.52 -22.90
C PHE A 276 -16.38 -14.96 -23.77
N ASP A 277 -16.44 -16.25 -24.07
CA ASP A 277 -17.45 -16.87 -24.92
C ASP A 277 -18.35 -17.78 -24.08
N SER A 278 -19.67 -17.56 -24.09
CA SER A 278 -20.59 -18.32 -23.27
C SER A 278 -20.72 -19.80 -23.65
N SER A 279 -20.26 -20.22 -24.83
CA SER A 279 -20.22 -21.63 -25.21
C SER A 279 -19.12 -22.41 -24.47
N LYS A 280 -18.10 -21.71 -23.98
CA LYS A 280 -16.99 -22.29 -23.25
C LYS A 280 -17.27 -22.16 -21.76
N GLU A 281 -17.59 -23.29 -21.14
CA GLU A 281 -17.69 -23.31 -19.69
C GLU A 281 -16.36 -22.94 -19.04
N ASN A 282 -16.43 -22.16 -17.96
CA ASN A 282 -15.30 -21.89 -17.07
C ASN A 282 -14.11 -21.17 -17.74
N GLN A 283 -14.34 -20.36 -18.77
CA GLN A 283 -13.27 -19.57 -19.37
C GLN A 283 -12.65 -18.61 -18.35
N GLU A 284 -11.33 -18.62 -18.27
CA GLU A 284 -10.55 -17.80 -17.35
C GLU A 284 -9.50 -16.98 -18.09
N SER A 285 -9.13 -15.85 -17.49
CA SER A 285 -8.07 -14.98 -17.99
C SER A 285 -7.37 -14.31 -16.83
N ASP A 286 -6.06 -14.45 -16.79
CA ASP A 286 -5.22 -13.76 -15.82
C ASP A 286 -4.76 -12.41 -16.38
N VAL A 287 -5.50 -11.36 -16.03
CA VAL A 287 -5.20 -9.98 -16.45
C VAL A 287 -3.84 -9.54 -15.92
N GLY A 288 -3.48 -10.02 -14.75
CA GLY A 288 -2.23 -9.68 -14.09
C GLY A 288 -1.01 -10.23 -14.80
N GLU A 289 -1.07 -11.50 -15.19
CA GLU A 289 -0.05 -12.13 -16.04
C GLU A 289 0.01 -11.47 -17.41
N PHE A 290 -1.16 -11.28 -18.04
CA PHE A 290 -1.28 -10.76 -19.39
C PHE A 290 -0.73 -9.35 -19.55
N LEU A 291 -0.87 -8.50 -18.52
CA LEU A 291 -0.31 -7.15 -18.50
C LEU A 291 1.06 -7.08 -17.81
N HIS A 292 1.62 -8.21 -17.37
CA HIS A 292 2.86 -8.27 -16.58
C HIS A 292 2.86 -7.25 -15.42
N LEU A 293 1.81 -7.28 -14.58
CA LEU A 293 1.60 -6.30 -13.52
C LEU A 293 2.61 -6.47 -12.38
N VAL A 294 3.38 -5.42 -12.08
CA VAL A 294 4.32 -5.38 -10.95
C VAL A 294 4.10 -4.11 -10.13
N LEU A 295 3.90 -4.26 -8.82
CA LEU A 295 3.80 -3.15 -7.89
C LEU A 295 5.17 -2.83 -7.33
N HIS A 296 5.66 -1.60 -7.53
CA HIS A 296 6.90 -1.10 -6.96
C HIS A 296 6.61 -0.10 -5.83
N PRO A 297 7.61 0.26 -5.00
CA PRO A 297 7.44 1.32 -3.99
C PRO A 297 6.88 2.61 -4.59
N SER A 298 7.31 2.96 -5.81
CA SER A 298 6.90 4.19 -6.47
C SER A 298 5.57 4.11 -7.24
N GLY A 299 4.82 3.00 -7.20
CA GLY A 299 3.61 2.77 -8.01
C GLY A 299 3.58 1.51 -8.87
N LEU A 300 2.54 1.38 -9.72
CA LEU A 300 2.23 0.20 -10.52
C LEU A 300 2.86 0.27 -11.91
N GLN A 301 3.38 -0.86 -12.37
CA GLN A 301 3.95 -1.07 -13.70
C GLN A 301 3.20 -2.19 -14.43
N ALA A 302 3.04 -2.05 -15.74
CA ALA A 302 2.53 -3.08 -16.64
C ALA A 302 3.48 -3.23 -17.83
N GLY A 303 4.10 -4.40 -17.97
CA GLY A 303 5.21 -4.59 -18.90
C GLY A 303 6.32 -3.56 -18.63
N ASP A 304 6.68 -2.79 -19.63
CA ASP A 304 7.69 -1.71 -19.51
C ASP A 304 7.11 -0.34 -19.15
N ARG A 305 5.77 -0.23 -19.07
CA ARG A 305 5.10 1.05 -18.85
C ARG A 305 4.80 1.29 -17.38
N ARG A 306 5.18 2.48 -16.91
CA ARG A 306 4.76 2.97 -15.60
C ARG A 306 3.37 3.60 -15.65
N LEU A 307 2.47 3.15 -14.79
CA LEU A 307 1.07 3.62 -14.77
C LEU A 307 0.80 4.66 -13.69
N SER A 308 1.53 4.59 -12.58
CA SER A 308 1.49 5.60 -11.53
C SER A 308 2.90 6.00 -11.08
N THR A 309 3.07 7.29 -10.83
CA THR A 309 4.32 7.93 -10.41
C THR A 309 4.09 8.83 -9.20
N GLY A 310 5.13 9.09 -8.41
CA GLY A 310 5.05 9.98 -7.24
C GLY A 310 4.36 9.36 -6.03
N LEU A 311 4.16 8.03 -6.04
CA LEU A 311 3.71 7.29 -4.86
C LEU A 311 4.92 6.89 -4.01
N SER A 312 4.71 6.72 -2.72
CA SER A 312 5.66 6.10 -1.80
C SER A 312 4.92 5.03 -1.00
N ILE A 313 4.85 3.83 -1.57
CA ILE A 313 4.15 2.68 -1.00
C ILE A 313 5.06 2.03 0.04
N CYS A 314 4.71 2.23 1.30
CA CYS A 314 5.34 1.57 2.44
C CYS A 314 4.83 0.13 2.57
N PRO A 315 5.66 -0.87 2.91
CA PRO A 315 5.19 -2.21 3.27
C PRO A 315 4.30 -2.21 4.53
N ASP A 316 3.53 -3.28 4.72
CA ASP A 316 2.78 -3.50 5.96
C ASP A 316 3.73 -3.66 7.14
N PHE A 317 3.47 -2.93 8.22
CA PHE A 317 4.20 -3.09 9.47
C PHE A 317 3.33 -2.76 10.69
N VAL A 318 3.77 -3.27 11.83
CA VAL A 318 3.16 -3.01 13.13
C VAL A 318 4.28 -2.73 14.13
N THR A 319 4.20 -1.61 14.82
CA THR A 319 5.01 -1.29 16.00
C THR A 319 4.12 -1.39 17.26
N CYS A 320 4.62 -1.02 18.42
CA CYS A 320 3.77 -0.92 19.61
C CYS A 320 2.59 0.03 19.37
N ASN A 321 2.80 1.18 18.73
CA ASN A 321 1.81 2.25 18.67
C ASN A 321 1.36 2.63 17.26
N ILE A 322 1.91 2.00 16.22
CA ILE A 322 1.54 2.24 14.82
C ILE A 322 1.17 0.92 14.16
N LYS A 323 0.07 0.91 13.42
CA LYS A 323 -0.31 -0.18 12.51
C LYS A 323 -0.56 0.39 11.14
N HIS A 324 0.20 -0.07 10.15
CA HIS A 324 0.05 0.32 8.76
C HIS A 324 -0.26 -0.90 7.89
N GLY A 325 -1.22 -0.79 6.99
CA GLY A 325 -1.59 -1.88 6.08
C GLY A 325 -2.46 -1.44 4.92
N HIS A 326 -2.76 -2.40 4.05
CA HIS A 326 -3.30 -2.11 2.72
C HIS A 326 -4.58 -2.87 2.39
N SER A 327 -5.36 -2.28 1.49
CA SER A 327 -6.43 -2.97 0.78
C SER A 327 -6.50 -2.46 -0.65
N PHE A 328 -6.98 -3.30 -1.56
CA PHE A 328 -7.35 -2.87 -2.89
C PHE A 328 -8.85 -2.66 -2.99
N GLU A 329 -9.21 -1.70 -3.83
CA GLU A 329 -10.54 -1.59 -4.40
C GLU A 329 -10.40 -1.80 -5.91
N TRP A 330 -11.11 -2.80 -6.42
CA TRP A 330 -11.15 -3.12 -7.84
C TRP A 330 -12.49 -2.73 -8.41
N MET A 331 -12.47 -2.15 -9.62
CA MET A 331 -13.68 -1.92 -10.41
C MET A 331 -13.49 -2.56 -11.77
N LEU A 332 -14.32 -3.56 -12.05
CA LEU A 332 -14.31 -4.28 -13.32
C LEU A 332 -15.54 -3.88 -14.12
N SER A 333 -15.39 -3.60 -15.41
CA SER A 333 -16.50 -3.32 -16.31
C SER A 333 -16.59 -4.36 -17.40
N PHE A 334 -17.78 -4.90 -17.63
CA PHE A 334 -18.06 -5.90 -18.66
C PHE A 334 -19.17 -5.42 -19.60
N SER A 335 -19.11 -5.79 -20.88
CA SER A 335 -20.18 -5.57 -21.85
C SER A 335 -20.70 -6.90 -22.39
N ILE A 336 -22.03 -7.02 -22.46
CA ILE A 336 -22.73 -8.14 -23.10
C ILE A 336 -23.90 -7.56 -23.90
N ALA A 337 -23.96 -7.85 -25.20
CA ALA A 337 -24.99 -7.32 -26.09
C ALA A 337 -25.17 -5.79 -25.97
N ASP A 338 -24.05 -5.07 -25.97
CA ASP A 338 -23.94 -3.61 -25.77
C ASP A 338 -24.47 -3.08 -24.43
N GLU A 339 -24.72 -3.96 -23.46
CA GLU A 339 -25.08 -3.58 -22.10
C GLU A 339 -23.87 -3.66 -21.18
N THR A 340 -23.51 -2.55 -20.57
CA THR A 340 -22.39 -2.46 -19.64
C THR A 340 -22.82 -2.75 -18.20
N GLN A 341 -22.09 -3.62 -17.52
CA GLN A 341 -22.18 -3.83 -16.08
C GLN A 341 -20.83 -3.51 -15.41
N ALA A 342 -20.89 -3.01 -14.18
CA ALA A 342 -19.72 -2.75 -13.37
C ALA A 342 -19.80 -3.54 -12.06
N THR A 343 -18.68 -4.13 -11.67
CA THR A 343 -18.54 -4.91 -10.45
C THR A 343 -17.43 -4.30 -9.61
N LYS A 344 -17.76 -3.93 -8.38
CA LYS A 344 -16.83 -3.36 -7.41
C LYS A 344 -16.52 -4.39 -6.33
N LEU A 345 -15.25 -4.55 -5.99
CA LEU A 345 -14.81 -5.41 -4.90
C LEU A 345 -13.72 -4.73 -4.09
N SER A 346 -13.67 -5.02 -2.79
CA SER A 346 -12.58 -4.57 -1.93
C SER A 346 -11.94 -5.78 -1.26
N THR A 347 -10.61 -5.88 -1.36
CA THR A 347 -9.83 -6.99 -0.81
C THR A 347 -8.73 -6.49 0.09
N SER A 348 -8.55 -7.14 1.23
CA SER A 348 -7.38 -6.90 2.08
C SER A 348 -6.14 -7.48 1.40
N VAL A 349 -5.02 -6.77 1.47
CA VAL A 349 -3.74 -7.24 0.92
C VAL A 349 -2.62 -6.91 1.89
N ARG A 350 -1.73 -7.87 2.09
CA ARG A 350 -0.47 -7.65 2.80
C ARG A 350 0.62 -7.29 1.79
N ILE A 351 1.19 -6.09 1.92
CA ILE A 351 2.32 -5.67 1.10
C ILE A 351 3.63 -5.96 1.84
N LEU A 352 4.54 -6.69 1.20
CA LEU A 352 5.87 -6.99 1.70
C LEU A 352 6.91 -6.07 1.04
N GLY A 353 7.98 -5.78 1.77
CA GLY A 353 9.15 -5.08 1.23
C GLY A 353 9.82 -5.84 0.07
N PRO A 354 10.65 -5.16 -0.73
CA PRO A 354 11.36 -5.80 -1.85
C PRO A 354 12.26 -6.95 -1.38
N ALA A 355 12.67 -7.81 -2.31
CA ALA A 355 13.68 -8.82 -2.00
C ALA A 355 15.08 -8.17 -1.88
N LEU A 356 15.93 -8.73 -1.01
CA LEU A 356 17.33 -8.31 -0.90
C LEU A 356 18.01 -8.50 -2.26
N GLY A 357 18.56 -7.42 -2.83
CA GLY A 357 19.25 -7.43 -4.13
C GLY A 357 18.41 -6.99 -5.33
N ASN A 358 17.10 -6.73 -5.18
CA ASN A 358 16.37 -5.94 -6.18
C ASN A 358 16.62 -4.46 -5.90
N PRO A 359 17.37 -3.74 -6.75
CA PRO A 359 17.60 -2.32 -6.53
C PRO A 359 16.24 -1.61 -6.56
N SER A 360 15.86 -1.01 -5.43
CA SER A 360 14.91 0.09 -5.47
C SER A 360 15.45 1.11 -6.48
N PRO A 361 14.63 1.68 -7.38
CA PRO A 361 15.06 2.85 -8.12
C PRO A 361 15.51 3.90 -7.10
N PRO A 362 16.54 4.71 -7.38
CA PRO A 362 16.93 5.78 -6.48
C PRO A 362 15.70 6.68 -6.28
N GLU A 363 15.13 6.66 -5.08
CA GLU A 363 14.10 7.61 -4.72
C GLU A 363 14.75 8.99 -4.72
N TYR A 364 14.18 9.87 -5.54
CA TYR A 364 14.50 11.28 -5.51
C TYR A 364 14.24 11.78 -4.11
N SER A 365 15.28 12.33 -3.50
CA SER A 365 15.20 13.23 -2.36
C SER A 365 14.24 14.36 -2.70
N GLU A 366 12.96 14.20 -2.38
CA GLU A 366 12.13 15.36 -2.13
C GLU A 366 12.72 16.04 -0.90
N ASN A 367 13.39 17.16 -1.16
CA ASN A 367 13.75 18.14 -0.17
C ASN A 367 12.47 18.59 0.54
N HIS A 368 12.06 17.86 1.58
CA HIS A 368 11.35 18.47 2.68
C HIS A 368 12.35 19.37 3.40
N GLN A 369 12.53 20.56 2.82
CA GLN A 369 12.94 21.72 3.58
C GLN A 369 11.89 21.92 4.68
N HIS A 370 12.19 21.37 5.85
CA HIS A 370 11.63 21.89 7.09
C HIS A 370 11.94 23.39 7.11
N LYS A 371 10.90 24.20 6.94
CA LYS A 371 10.94 25.57 7.44
C LYS A 371 10.81 25.50 8.96
N PRO A 372 11.57 26.35 9.68
CA PRO A 372 11.80 26.26 11.12
C PRO A 372 10.53 26.39 11.96
#